data_AF-A0A2N1M6J1-F1
#
_entry.id   AF-A0A2N1M6J1-F1
#
_cell.length_a   1.000
_cell.length_b   1.000
_cell.length_c   1.000
_cell.angle_alpha   90.00
_cell.angle_beta   90.00
_cell.angle_gamma   90.00
#
_symmetry.space_group_name_H-M   'P 1'
#
loop_
_entity.id
_entity.type
_entity.pdbx_description
1 polymer ?
#
loop_
_entity_poly.entity_id
_entity_poly.type
_entity_poly.pdbx_seq_one_letter_code
_entity_poly.pdbx_strand_id
1 'polypeptide(L)'
;STGHFSAKCNYCKKFWTRSHSHQLEEHLANNCKKSPELTEQRKLTDWFESTNIPPQKEASIIRALVHVFTCCGISFSIIENPFFIKFFYEMRLGYVPPSRELLGSRLLNQETARMNEKVKKIIEDSENLMLVIDGWTSPNGEFLANEITNIIGKIGSSKVTALVTDNTANYVKT
;
A
#
# COMPACT_ATOMS: atom_id res chain seq x y z
N SER A 1 -1.36 8.45 64.46
CA SER A 1 0.11 8.59 64.47
C SER A 1 0.54 9.31 63.22
N THR A 2 0.90 10.60 63.35
CA THR A 2 1.37 11.47 62.27
C THR A 2 2.73 10.97 61.77
N GLY A 3 2.72 10.20 60.67
CA GLY A 3 3.91 9.59 60.09
C GLY A 3 4.92 10.65 59.66
N HIS A 4 6.02 10.77 60.39
CA HIS A 4 7.19 11.54 59.97
C HIS A 4 7.93 10.72 58.91
N PHE A 5 7.57 10.90 57.64
CA PHE A 5 8.31 10.30 56.54
C PHE A 5 9.63 11.07 56.35
N SER A 6 10.75 10.37 56.46
CA SER A 6 12.05 10.91 56.05
C SER A 6 12.33 10.56 54.60
N ALA A 7 12.90 11.49 53.83
CA ALA A 7 13.25 11.27 52.43
C ALA A 7 14.75 11.48 52.20
N LYS A 8 15.32 10.72 51.26
CA LYS A 8 16.72 10.85 50.82
C LYS A 8 16.77 10.90 49.30
N CYS A 9 17.44 11.90 48.74
CA CYS A 9 17.73 11.91 47.31
C CYS A 9 18.81 10.87 47.01
N ASN A 10 18.54 9.91 46.11
CA ASN A 10 19.50 8.86 45.79
C ASN A 10 20.72 9.35 44.99
N TYR A 11 20.62 10.50 44.33
CA TYR A 11 21.69 11.04 43.49
C TYR A 11 22.67 11.92 44.28
N CYS A 12 22.16 12.92 44.98
CA CYS A 12 23.01 13.84 45.75
C CYS A 12 23.16 13.46 47.24
N LYS A 13 22.43 12.43 47.69
CA LYS A 13 22.41 11.93 49.07
C LYS A 13 21.90 12.92 50.12
N LYS A 14 21.29 14.05 49.71
CA LYS A 14 20.62 15.01 50.61
C LYS A 14 19.44 14.36 51.31
N PHE A 15 19.22 14.70 52.58
CA PHE A 15 18.25 14.05 53.47
C PHE A 15 17.30 15.08 54.07
N TRP A 16 16.03 14.71 54.23
CA TRP A 16 14.99 15.51 54.85
C TRP A 16 14.29 14.69 55.94
N THR A 17 14.22 15.24 57.15
CA THR A 17 13.63 14.60 58.33
C THR A 17 12.11 14.76 58.41
N ARG A 18 11.53 15.68 57.62
CA ARG A 18 10.09 15.94 57.52
C ARG A 18 9.72 16.11 56.04
N SER A 19 9.47 15.01 55.35
CA SER A 19 9.20 15.02 53.91
C SER A 19 7.77 15.50 53.62
N HIS A 20 7.62 16.74 53.17
CA HIS A 20 6.54 17.07 52.25
C HIS A 20 7.03 16.66 50.85
N SER A 21 6.38 15.67 50.21
CA SER A 21 6.81 15.09 48.93
C SER A 21 7.18 16.14 47.87
N HIS A 22 6.50 17.28 47.89
CA HIS A 22 6.76 18.44 47.05
C HIS A 22 8.21 18.96 47.11
N GLN A 23 8.85 18.96 48.28
CA GLN A 23 10.23 19.44 48.43
C GLN A 23 11.25 18.50 47.79
N LEU A 24 10.95 17.20 47.74
CA LEU A 24 11.80 16.23 47.04
C LEU A 24 11.63 16.35 45.52
N GLU A 25 10.39 16.54 45.05
CA GLU A 25 10.09 16.77 43.63
C GLU A 25 10.76 18.04 43.12
N GLU A 26 10.60 19.17 43.82
CA GLU A 26 11.26 20.44 43.49
C GLU A 26 12.79 20.29 43.52
N HIS A 27 13.32 19.51 44.47
CA HIS A 27 14.75 19.24 44.51
C HIS A 27 15.23 18.45 43.30
N LEU A 28 14.53 17.37 42.92
CA LEU A 28 14.89 16.55 41.77
C LEU A 28 14.77 17.31 40.45
N ALA A 29 13.75 18.15 40.28
CA ALA A 29 13.51 18.90 39.06
C ALA A 29 14.51 20.06 38.86
N ASN A 30 14.80 20.83 39.92
CA ASN A 30 15.46 22.13 39.76
C ASN A 30 16.80 22.25 40.46
N ASN A 31 17.06 21.45 41.51
CA ASN A 31 18.15 21.72 42.45
C ASN A 31 19.18 20.58 42.59
N CYS A 32 18.90 19.38 42.06
CA CYS A 32 19.78 18.23 42.20
C CYS A 32 20.83 18.19 41.09
N LYS A 33 21.98 18.82 41.33
CA LYS A 33 23.12 18.86 40.38
C LYS A 33 23.71 17.50 39.98
N LYS A 34 23.38 16.44 40.72
CA LYS A 34 23.84 15.05 40.49
C LYS A 34 22.75 14.17 39.90
N SER A 35 21.52 14.66 39.76
CA SER A 35 20.49 13.95 39.01
C SER A 35 21.00 13.81 37.58
N PRO A 36 20.82 12.67 36.92
CA PRO A 36 20.86 12.65 35.48
C PRO A 36 19.93 13.77 35.02
N GLU A 37 20.45 14.66 34.17
CA GLU A 37 19.60 15.56 33.40
C GLU A 37 18.49 14.66 32.81
N LEU A 38 17.23 15.10 32.82
CA LEU A 38 16.09 14.33 32.28
C LEU A 38 16.19 14.24 30.73
N THR A 39 17.37 13.95 30.20
CA THR A 39 17.72 13.88 28.79
C THR A 39 17.45 12.50 28.18
N GLU A 40 16.99 11.52 28.96
CA GLU A 40 16.46 10.25 28.42
C GLU A 40 14.95 10.24 28.23
N GLN A 41 14.32 11.41 28.04
CA GLN A 41 13.02 11.43 27.42
C GLN A 41 13.21 11.07 25.95
N ARG A 42 12.92 9.82 25.55
CA ARG A 42 12.74 9.44 24.14
C ARG A 42 11.87 10.53 23.52
N LYS A 43 12.37 11.21 22.49
CA LYS A 43 11.64 12.32 21.89
C LYS A 43 10.25 11.81 21.50
N LEU A 44 9.20 12.54 21.88
CA LEU A 44 7.82 12.23 21.50
C LEU A 44 7.66 12.00 19.98
N THR A 45 8.59 12.55 19.19
CA THR A 45 8.71 12.36 17.73
C THR A 45 8.89 10.91 17.31
N ASP A 46 9.46 10.05 18.15
CA ASP A 46 9.62 8.62 17.84
C ASP A 46 8.28 7.87 17.89
N TRP A 47 7.27 8.46 18.55
CA TRP A 47 5.89 7.95 18.64
C TRP A 47 4.88 8.76 17.84
N PHE A 48 5.21 10.00 17.47
CA PHE A 48 4.32 10.86 16.70
C PHE A 48 4.43 10.53 15.22
N GLU A 49 3.83 9.42 14.80
CA GLU A 49 3.47 9.27 13.39
C GLU A 49 2.43 10.33 13.05
N SER A 50 2.84 11.33 12.28
CA SER A 50 1.91 12.31 11.71
C SER A 50 0.80 11.57 10.96
N THR A 51 -0.44 11.76 11.41
CA THR A 51 -1.65 11.23 10.77
C THR A 51 -1.88 11.84 9.39
N ASN A 52 -1.27 13.00 9.11
CA ASN A 52 -1.27 13.59 7.78
C ASN A 52 -0.35 12.80 6.85
N ILE A 53 -0.95 12.27 5.79
CA ILE A 53 -0.24 11.58 4.71
C ILE A 53 -0.05 12.59 3.57
N PRO A 54 1.19 12.87 3.13
CA PRO A 54 1.41 13.72 1.97
C PRO A 54 0.69 13.13 0.74
N PRO A 55 0.01 13.95 -0.08
CA PRO A 55 -0.77 13.44 -1.23
C PRO A 55 0.03 12.55 -2.18
N GLN A 56 1.32 12.84 -2.35
CA GLN A 56 2.24 12.05 -3.18
C GLN A 56 2.46 10.64 -2.61
N LYS A 57 2.56 10.52 -1.28
CA LYS A 57 2.73 9.24 -0.60
C LYS A 57 1.42 8.46 -0.64
N GLU A 58 0.30 9.11 -0.43
CA GLU A 58 -1.03 8.51 -0.55
C GLU A 58 -1.26 7.95 -1.96
N ALA A 59 -0.97 8.72 -3.00
CA ALA A 59 -1.04 8.26 -4.38
C ALA A 59 -0.12 7.06 -4.65
N SER A 60 1.07 7.01 -4.04
CA SER A 60 1.95 5.84 -4.13
C SER A 60 1.38 4.60 -3.42
N ILE A 61 0.72 4.78 -2.28
CA ILE A 61 0.04 3.68 -1.56
C ILE A 61 -1.11 3.17 -2.42
N ILE A 62 -1.98 4.07 -2.91
CA ILE A 62 -3.12 3.72 -3.76
C ILE A 62 -2.67 2.94 -5.00
N ARG A 63 -1.61 3.38 -5.68
CA ARG A 63 -1.07 2.65 -6.84
C ARG A 63 -0.59 1.24 -6.47
N ALA A 64 0.09 1.10 -5.35
CA ALA A 64 0.52 -0.23 -4.87
C ALA A 64 -0.68 -1.12 -4.55
N LEU A 65 -1.75 -0.56 -3.96
CA LEU A 65 -2.99 -1.29 -3.70
C LEU A 65 -3.65 -1.77 -5.00
N VAL A 66 -3.79 -0.90 -6.01
CA VAL A 66 -4.35 -1.31 -7.31
C VAL A 66 -3.57 -2.50 -7.88
N HIS A 67 -2.24 -2.44 -7.90
CA HIS A 67 -1.42 -3.55 -8.40
C HIS A 67 -1.59 -4.84 -7.59
N VAL A 68 -1.62 -4.78 -6.26
CA VAL A 68 -1.80 -5.99 -5.45
C VAL A 68 -3.15 -6.63 -5.72
N PHE A 69 -4.22 -5.84 -5.83
CA PHE A 69 -5.54 -6.40 -6.09
C PHE A 69 -5.67 -6.98 -7.50
N THR A 70 -5.10 -6.31 -8.50
CA THR A 70 -5.20 -6.76 -9.90
C THR A 70 -4.25 -7.90 -10.23
N CYS A 71 -2.98 -7.81 -9.83
CA CYS A 71 -1.97 -8.82 -10.16
C CYS A 71 -2.13 -10.10 -9.35
N CYS A 72 -2.65 -10.02 -8.13
CA CYS A 72 -2.85 -11.20 -7.27
C CYS A 72 -4.30 -11.73 -7.29
N GLY A 73 -5.19 -11.14 -8.08
CA GLY A 73 -6.60 -11.58 -8.18
C GLY A 73 -7.37 -11.46 -6.86
N ILE A 74 -7.05 -10.46 -6.04
CA ILE A 74 -7.72 -10.25 -4.75
C ILE A 74 -9.09 -9.61 -5.00
N SER A 75 -10.14 -10.16 -4.41
CA SER A 75 -11.49 -9.58 -4.52
C SER A 75 -11.51 -8.16 -3.93
N PHE A 76 -12.05 -7.19 -4.68
CA PHE A 76 -12.17 -5.81 -4.21
C PHE A 76 -13.02 -5.67 -2.94
N SER A 77 -13.88 -6.63 -2.60
CA SER A 77 -14.62 -6.63 -1.33
C SER A 77 -13.70 -6.65 -0.10
N ILE A 78 -12.47 -7.15 -0.23
CA ILE A 78 -11.50 -7.24 0.87
C ILE A 78 -11.05 -5.85 1.33
N ILE A 79 -11.04 -4.83 0.47
CA ILE A 79 -10.57 -3.48 0.84
C ILE A 79 -11.43 -2.82 1.92
N GLU A 80 -12.72 -3.17 1.97
CA GLU A 80 -13.70 -2.68 2.95
C GLU A 80 -13.90 -3.63 4.12
N ASN A 81 -13.18 -4.77 4.15
CA ASN A 81 -13.28 -5.71 5.24
C ASN A 81 -12.71 -5.08 6.54
N PRO A 82 -13.40 -5.15 7.69
CA PRO A 82 -12.95 -4.52 8.93
C PRO A 82 -11.55 -4.96 9.39
N PHE A 83 -11.18 -6.23 9.19
CA PHE A 83 -9.84 -6.72 9.53
C PHE A 83 -8.76 -6.12 8.62
N PHE A 84 -9.09 -5.93 7.33
CA PHE A 84 -8.17 -5.34 6.36
C PHE A 84 -8.03 -3.83 6.56
N ILE A 85 -9.12 -3.13 6.91
CA ILE A 85 -9.08 -1.73 7.35
C ILE A 85 -8.22 -1.59 8.61
N LYS A 86 -8.41 -2.48 9.59
CA LYS A 86 -7.59 -2.49 10.82
C LYS A 86 -6.13 -2.75 10.50
N PHE A 87 -5.82 -3.67 9.60
CA PHE A 87 -4.46 -3.91 9.11
C PHE A 87 -3.80 -2.64 8.57
N PHE A 88 -4.50 -1.87 7.72
CA PHE A 88 -3.96 -0.59 7.24
C PHE A 88 -3.79 0.44 8.33
N TYR A 89 -4.73 0.50 9.27
CA TYR A 89 -4.65 1.42 10.39
C TYR A 89 -3.43 1.14 11.28
N GLU A 90 -3.13 -0.14 11.56
CA GLU A 90 -1.93 -0.54 12.31
C GLU A 90 -0.62 -0.27 11.53
N MET A 91 -0.64 -0.40 10.21
CA MET A 91 0.52 -0.13 9.36
C MET A 91 0.77 1.36 9.12
N ARG A 92 -0.29 2.18 9.14
CA ARG A 92 -0.21 3.62 8.92
C ARG A 92 -1.36 4.34 9.61
N LEU A 93 -1.03 5.03 10.70
CA LEU A 93 -2.01 5.84 11.42
C LEU A 93 -2.59 6.93 10.51
N GLY A 94 -3.92 7.03 10.50
CA GLY A 94 -4.66 8.03 9.71
C GLY A 94 -4.89 7.65 8.24
N TYR A 95 -4.38 6.52 7.75
CA TYR A 95 -4.73 6.05 6.41
C TYR A 95 -6.12 5.43 6.40
N VAL A 96 -6.97 5.92 5.49
CA VAL A 96 -8.27 5.30 5.18
C VAL A 96 -8.16 4.70 3.78
N PRO A 97 -8.31 3.38 3.62
CA PRO A 97 -8.24 2.76 2.31
C PRO A 97 -9.41 3.24 1.42
N PRO A 98 -9.25 3.22 0.09
CA PRO A 98 -10.32 3.58 -0.82
C PRO A 98 -11.49 2.59 -0.72
N SER A 99 -12.69 3.02 -1.11
CA SER A 99 -13.83 2.12 -1.26
C SER A 99 -13.59 1.11 -2.37
N ARG A 100 -14.29 -0.03 -2.31
CA ARG A 100 -14.25 -1.07 -3.35
C ARG A 100 -14.68 -0.51 -4.70
N GLU A 101 -15.63 0.42 -4.70
CA GLU A 101 -16.11 1.08 -5.91
C GLU A 101 -15.02 1.97 -6.49
N LEU A 102 -14.40 2.82 -5.69
CA LEU A 102 -13.32 3.69 -6.15
C LEU A 102 -12.11 2.90 -6.67
N LEU A 103 -11.75 1.82 -5.96
CA LEU A 103 -10.66 0.91 -6.33
C LEU A 103 -10.96 0.17 -7.63
N GLY A 104 -12.13 -0.46 -7.72
CA GLY A 104 -12.55 -1.29 -8.86
C GLY A 104 -13.05 -0.50 -10.08
N SER A 105 -13.22 0.82 -9.97
CA SER A 105 -13.64 1.68 -11.08
C SER A 105 -12.53 2.65 -11.47
N ARG A 106 -12.54 3.87 -10.94
CA ARG A 106 -11.68 4.97 -11.37
C ARG A 106 -10.20 4.62 -11.26
N LEU A 107 -9.77 4.08 -10.13
CA LEU A 107 -8.35 3.79 -9.88
C LEU A 107 -7.86 2.65 -10.79
N LEU A 108 -8.65 1.60 -10.93
CA LEU A 108 -8.37 0.52 -11.88
C LEU A 108 -8.30 1.04 -13.32
N ASN A 109 -9.28 1.82 -13.75
CA ASN A 109 -9.34 2.37 -15.11
C ASN A 109 -8.16 3.29 -15.41
N GLN A 110 -7.72 4.09 -14.44
CA GLN A 110 -6.54 4.95 -14.57
C GLN A 110 -5.27 4.14 -14.79
N GLU A 111 -5.03 3.09 -13.98
CA GLU A 111 -3.85 2.24 -14.16
C GLU A 111 -3.94 1.40 -15.45
N THR A 112 -5.14 0.93 -15.83
CA THR A 112 -5.37 0.25 -17.11
C THR A 112 -5.06 1.17 -18.30
N ALA A 113 -5.52 2.43 -18.28
CA ALA A 113 -5.21 3.40 -19.32
C ALA A 113 -3.70 3.66 -19.42
N ARG A 114 -3.04 3.84 -18.27
CA ARG A 114 -1.59 4.03 -18.21
C ARG A 114 -0.82 2.82 -18.74
N MET A 115 -1.27 1.61 -18.43
CA MET A 115 -0.65 0.38 -18.95
C MET A 115 -0.89 0.24 -20.45
N ASN A 116 -2.10 0.52 -20.92
CA ASN A 116 -2.45 0.49 -22.34
C ASN A 116 -1.60 1.47 -23.15
N GLU A 117 -1.30 2.67 -22.64
CA GLU A 117 -0.37 3.60 -23.30
C GLU A 117 1.04 3.03 -23.43
N LYS A 118 1.55 2.34 -22.39
CA LYS A 118 2.87 1.69 -22.46
C LYS A 118 2.88 0.55 -23.47
N VAL A 119 1.86 -0.30 -23.42
CA VAL A 119 1.70 -1.43 -24.35
C VAL A 119 1.58 -0.92 -25.79
N LYS A 120 0.81 0.15 -26.01
CA LYS A 120 0.66 0.80 -27.31
C LYS A 120 2.02 1.26 -27.86
N LYS A 121 2.84 1.93 -27.05
CA LYS A 121 4.19 2.33 -27.45
C LYS A 121 5.06 1.12 -27.84
N ILE A 122 5.02 0.06 -27.04
CA ILE A 122 5.74 -1.19 -27.36
C ILE A 122 5.30 -1.75 -28.72
N ILE A 123 4.00 -1.75 -29.00
CA ILE A 123 3.45 -2.21 -30.29
C ILE A 123 3.86 -1.29 -31.44
N GLU A 124 3.83 0.02 -31.25
CA GLU A 124 4.24 1.02 -32.24
C GLU A 124 5.72 0.87 -32.61
N ASP A 125 6.59 0.68 -31.62
CA ASP A 125 8.04 0.51 -31.77
C ASP A 125 8.42 -0.87 -32.33
N SER A 126 7.52 -1.86 -32.28
CA SER A 126 7.79 -3.23 -32.76
C SER A 126 7.54 -3.36 -34.27
N GLU A 127 8.47 -3.95 -35.00
CA GLU A 127 8.30 -4.23 -36.43
C GLU A 127 7.53 -5.54 -36.67
N ASN A 128 7.85 -6.58 -35.91
CA ASN A 128 7.34 -7.93 -36.08
C ASN A 128 6.80 -8.46 -34.75
N LEU A 129 5.54 -8.87 -34.75
CA LEU A 129 4.83 -9.38 -33.58
C LEU A 129 4.30 -10.78 -33.85
N MET A 130 4.46 -11.64 -32.84
CA MET A 130 3.83 -12.96 -32.80
C MET A 130 2.59 -12.87 -31.92
N LEU A 131 1.43 -13.23 -32.48
CA LEU A 131 0.20 -13.36 -31.70
C LEU A 131 0.04 -14.82 -31.28
N VAL A 132 0.12 -15.07 -29.98
CA VAL A 132 -0.12 -16.39 -29.38
C VAL A 132 -1.53 -16.39 -28.78
N ILE A 133 -2.32 -17.38 -29.13
CA ILE A 133 -3.71 -17.53 -28.70
C ILE A 133 -3.83 -18.83 -27.93
N ASP A 134 -4.23 -18.71 -26.67
CA ASP A 134 -4.70 -19.84 -25.87
C ASP A 134 -6.21 -19.97 -26.11
N GLY A 135 -6.60 -21.07 -26.75
CA GLY A 135 -7.94 -21.26 -27.28
C GLY A 135 -8.91 -21.83 -26.23
N TRP A 136 -10.19 -21.46 -26.35
CA TRP A 136 -11.28 -22.19 -25.70
C TRP A 136 -12.21 -22.76 -26.77
N THR A 137 -12.84 -23.89 -26.51
CA THR A 137 -13.82 -24.49 -27.41
C THR A 137 -15.06 -23.61 -27.48
N SER A 138 -15.20 -22.84 -28.56
CA SER A 138 -16.48 -22.23 -28.92
C SER A 138 -17.26 -23.20 -29.83
N PRO A 139 -18.59 -23.36 -29.66
CA PRO A 139 -19.39 -24.24 -30.50
C PRO A 139 -19.32 -23.89 -32.00
N ASN A 140 -19.13 -22.60 -32.33
CA ASN A 140 -19.25 -22.10 -33.70
C ASN A 140 -17.96 -21.47 -34.27
N GLY A 141 -16.88 -21.31 -33.48
CA GLY A 141 -15.60 -20.70 -33.90
C GLY A 141 -15.64 -19.21 -34.23
N GLU A 142 -16.81 -18.68 -34.60
CA GLU A 142 -17.00 -17.35 -35.20
C GLU A 142 -16.68 -16.21 -34.24
N PHE A 143 -17.02 -16.36 -32.96
CA PHE A 143 -16.69 -15.36 -31.93
C PHE A 143 -15.17 -15.15 -31.82
N LEU A 144 -14.40 -16.25 -31.78
CA LEU A 144 -12.94 -16.17 -31.68
C LEU A 144 -12.34 -15.57 -32.96
N ALA A 145 -12.81 -15.98 -34.13
CA ALA A 145 -12.34 -15.43 -35.40
C ALA A 145 -12.57 -13.91 -35.50
N ASN A 146 -13.74 -13.44 -35.08
CA ASN A 146 -14.06 -12.01 -35.09
C ASN A 146 -13.17 -11.23 -34.12
N GLU A 147 -12.93 -11.75 -32.91
CA GLU A 147 -12.05 -11.06 -31.97
C GLU A 147 -10.59 -11.05 -32.39
N ILE A 148 -10.09 -12.14 -32.98
CA ILE A 148 -8.74 -12.16 -33.55
C ILE A 148 -8.61 -11.10 -34.64
N THR A 149 -9.61 -10.98 -35.51
CA THR A 149 -9.64 -9.97 -36.57
C THR A 149 -9.65 -8.55 -35.98
N ASN A 150 -10.44 -8.32 -34.93
CA ASN A 150 -10.46 -7.04 -34.22
C ASN A 150 -9.10 -6.68 -33.61
N ILE A 151 -8.43 -7.66 -32.98
CA ILE A 151 -7.11 -7.48 -32.36
C ILE A 151 -6.05 -7.18 -33.43
N ILE A 152 -6.02 -7.96 -34.52
CA ILE A 152 -5.12 -7.73 -35.65
C ILE A 152 -5.36 -6.34 -36.26
N GLY A 153 -6.61 -5.92 -36.39
CA GLY A 153 -6.97 -4.57 -36.85
C GLY A 153 -6.45 -3.46 -35.92
N LYS A 154 -6.49 -3.66 -34.61
CA LYS A 154 -5.97 -2.69 -33.62
C LYS A 154 -4.43 -2.62 -33.60
N ILE A 155 -3.75 -3.75 -33.81
CA ILE A 155 -2.28 -3.84 -33.84
C ILE A 155 -1.71 -3.34 -35.18
N GLY A 156 -2.44 -3.58 -36.28
CA GLY A 156 -1.99 -3.39 -37.64
C GLY A 156 -1.53 -4.71 -38.25
N SER A 157 -2.25 -5.19 -39.28
CA SER A 157 -1.99 -6.49 -39.90
C SER A 157 -0.56 -6.65 -40.46
N SER A 158 0.07 -5.56 -40.90
CA SER A 158 1.45 -5.56 -41.40
C SER A 158 2.51 -5.88 -40.35
N LYS A 159 2.20 -5.71 -39.06
CA LYS A 159 3.13 -5.99 -37.95
C LYS A 159 3.03 -7.43 -37.46
N VAL A 160 1.97 -8.17 -37.80
CA VAL A 160 1.76 -9.54 -37.32
C VAL A 160 2.44 -10.53 -38.26
N THR A 161 3.53 -11.15 -37.81
CA THR A 161 4.32 -12.08 -38.63
C THR A 161 4.00 -13.54 -38.39
N ALA A 162 3.42 -13.86 -37.24
CA ALA A 162 3.07 -15.22 -36.88
C ALA A 162 1.83 -15.25 -35.99
N LEU A 163 0.97 -16.25 -36.23
CA LEU A 163 -0.17 -16.60 -35.39
C LEU A 163 0.07 -18.02 -34.85
N VAL A 164 0.14 -18.17 -33.53
CA VAL A 164 0.35 -19.46 -32.87
C VAL A 164 -0.90 -19.77 -32.07
N THR A 165 -1.54 -20.90 -32.35
CA THR A 165 -2.68 -21.41 -31.60
C THR A 165 -2.33 -22.77 -31.02
N ASP A 166 -2.99 -23.17 -29.94
CA ASP A 166 -2.98 -24.56 -29.52
C ASP A 166 -3.75 -25.44 -30.53
N ASN A 167 -3.52 -26.75 -30.50
CA ASN A 167 -4.08 -27.71 -31.45
C ASN A 167 -5.55 -28.06 -31.14
N THR A 168 -6.35 -27.10 -30.68
CA THR A 168 -7.78 -27.31 -30.43
C THR A 168 -8.55 -27.30 -31.76
N ALA A 169 -9.42 -28.29 -31.97
CA ALA A 169 -9.85 -28.84 -33.26
C ALA A 169 -10.65 -27.94 -34.24
N ASN A 170 -10.70 -26.61 -34.06
CA ASN A 170 -11.70 -25.74 -34.72
C ASN A 170 -11.17 -24.64 -35.66
N TYR A 171 -9.90 -24.65 -36.08
CA TYR A 171 -9.38 -23.68 -37.07
C TYR A 171 -9.43 -24.15 -38.54
N VAL A 172 -10.09 -25.27 -38.84
CA VAL A 172 -10.32 -25.69 -40.23
C VAL A 172 -11.65 -25.11 -40.73
N LYS A 173 -11.58 -24.01 -41.49
CA LYS A 173 -12.55 -23.74 -42.55
C LYS A 173 -11.81 -23.80 -43.88
N THR A 174 -11.90 -24.97 -44.52
CA THR A 174 -11.75 -25.16 -45.98
C THR A 174 -12.66 -24.23 -46.75
#